data_AF-K2EYA9-F1
#
_entry.id   AF-K2EYA9-F1
#
_cell.length_a   1.000
_cell.length_b   1.000
_cell.length_c   1.000
_cell.angle_alpha   90.00
_cell.angle_beta   90.00
_cell.angle_gamma   90.00
#
_symmetry.space_group_name_H-M   'P 1'
#
loop_
_entity.id
_entity.type
_entity.pdbx_description
1 polymer ?
#
loop_
_entity_poly.entity_id
_entity_poly.type
_entity_poly.pdbx_seq_one_letter_code
_entity_poly.pdbx_strand_id
1 'polypeptide(L)'
;MNIVGAGRDLPFPEIIEKNDVFLAEIDFQSLIDNCQLVPKYKPLHPYAIIKLDKTFEIQPHTTYTVVRQKAFLSKLLQKIEVVILYQNKLTLRFYYSSPDRNITEEEAKKELEKI
;
A
#
# COMPACT_ATOMS: atom_id res chain seq x y z
N MET A 1 31.54 -7.38 8.21
CA MET A 1 31.08 -7.43 6.81
C MET A 1 29.57 -7.30 6.83
N ASN A 2 29.05 -6.08 6.68
CA ASN A 2 27.61 -5.82 6.65
C ASN A 2 27.11 -6.00 5.23
N ILE A 3 26.29 -7.01 5.01
CA ILE A 3 25.66 -7.27 3.72
C ILE A 3 24.51 -6.28 3.59
N VAL A 4 24.71 -5.29 2.71
CA VAL A 4 23.72 -4.30 2.33
C VAL A 4 22.59 -5.02 1.58
N GLY A 5 21.44 -5.19 2.23
CA GLY A 5 20.21 -5.64 1.58
C GLY A 5 19.65 -4.52 0.72
N ALA A 6 20.18 -4.37 -0.49
CA ALA A 6 19.58 -3.53 -1.53
C ALA A 6 18.31 -4.25 -2.01
N GLY A 7 17.14 -3.82 -1.51
CA GLY A 7 15.87 -4.15 -2.15
C GLY A 7 15.88 -3.53 -3.54
N ARG A 8 16.15 -4.33 -4.57
CA ARG A 8 15.97 -3.92 -5.96
C ARG A 8 14.50 -4.18 -6.29
N ASP A 9 13.76 -3.13 -6.62
CA ASP A 9 12.44 -3.27 -7.19
C ASP A 9 12.57 -4.08 -8.50
N LEU A 10 11.90 -5.22 -8.57
CA LEU A 10 11.78 -5.96 -9.82
C LEU A 10 11.02 -5.08 -10.83
N PRO A 11 11.49 -4.94 -12.08
CA PRO A 11 10.70 -4.25 -13.09
C PRO A 11 9.38 -5.00 -13.23
N PHE A 12 8.25 -4.28 -13.08
CA PHE A 12 6.94 -4.85 -13.37
C PHE A 12 6.94 -5.30 -14.84
N PRO A 13 6.41 -6.51 -15.14
CA PRO A 13 6.36 -7.00 -16.51
C PRO A 13 5.48 -6.08 -17.35
N GLU A 14 5.94 -5.78 -18.57
CA GLU A 14 5.12 -5.06 -19.53
C GLU A 14 3.91 -5.92 -19.91
N ILE A 15 2.71 -5.33 -19.83
CA ILE A 15 1.47 -5.99 -20.23
C ILE A 15 1.15 -5.51 -21.64
N ILE A 16 1.25 -6.42 -22.60
CA ILE A 16 0.91 -6.17 -24.00
C ILE A 16 -0.53 -6.61 -24.22
N GLU A 17 -1.38 -5.67 -24.66
CA GLU A 17 -2.77 -5.94 -25.05
C GLU A 17 -2.88 -5.97 -26.58
N LYS A 18 -3.43 -7.06 -27.13
CA LYS A 18 -3.71 -7.18 -28.56
C LYS A 18 -4.93 -8.05 -28.81
N ASN A 19 -5.96 -7.49 -29.45
CA ASN A 19 -7.20 -8.21 -29.83
C ASN A 19 -7.82 -8.96 -28.64
N ASP A 20 -8.04 -8.28 -27.52
CA ASP A 20 -8.57 -8.85 -26.27
C ASP A 20 -7.70 -9.95 -25.63
N VAL A 21 -6.45 -10.10 -26.07
CA VAL A 21 -5.45 -10.99 -25.48
C VAL A 21 -4.44 -10.16 -24.70
N PHE A 22 -4.19 -10.55 -23.45
CA PHE A 22 -3.19 -9.97 -22.58
C PHE A 22 -1.97 -10.90 -22.49
N LEU A 23 -0.79 -10.37 -22.77
CA LEU A 23 0.49 -11.07 -22.65
C LEU A 23 1.38 -10.33 -21.66
N ALA A 24 2.04 -11.08 -20.76
CA ALA A 24 3.08 -10.57 -19.89
C ALA A 24 4.20 -11.62 -19.80
N GLU A 25 5.45 -11.17 -19.82
CA GLU A 25 6.63 -12.02 -19.65
C GLU A 25 7.27 -11.76 -18.29
N ILE A 26 7.60 -12.83 -17.56
CA ILE A 26 8.21 -12.74 -16.24
C ILE A 26 9.47 -13.58 -16.22
N ASP A 27 10.60 -12.98 -15.84
CA ASP A 27 11.85 -13.69 -15.62
C ASP A 27 11.79 -14.51 -14.32
N PHE A 28 11.82 -15.84 -14.47
CA PHE A 28 11.81 -16.76 -13.34
C PHE A 28 13.06 -16.65 -12.47
N GLN A 29 14.23 -16.34 -13.04
CA GLN A 29 15.46 -16.23 -12.26
C GLN A 29 15.34 -15.08 -11.25
N SER A 30 14.82 -13.94 -11.70
CA SER A 30 14.48 -12.80 -10.85
C SER A 30 13.53 -13.15 -9.70
N LEU A 31 12.54 -14.02 -9.92
CA LEU A 31 11.63 -14.48 -8.86
C LEU A 31 12.35 -15.37 -7.83
N ILE A 32 13.22 -16.27 -8.29
CA ILE A 32 14.00 -17.16 -7.43
C ILE A 32 14.98 -16.34 -6.58
N ASP A 33 15.68 -15.39 -7.18
CA ASP A 33 16.69 -14.56 -6.51
C ASP A 33 16.06 -13.65 -5.42
N ASN A 34 14.78 -13.31 -5.56
CA ASN A 34 14.03 -12.48 -4.60
C ASN A 34 13.05 -13.28 -3.75
N CYS A 35 13.07 -14.62 -3.83
CA CYS A 35 12.17 -15.44 -3.03
C CYS A 35 12.58 -15.38 -1.55
N GLN A 36 11.58 -15.22 -0.68
CA GLN A 36 11.79 -15.22 0.76
C GLN A 36 11.30 -16.55 1.34
N LEU A 37 12.23 -17.47 1.63
CA LEU A 37 11.93 -18.83 2.11
C LEU A 37 11.21 -18.85 3.47
N VAL A 38 11.48 -17.87 4.34
CA VAL A 38 10.88 -17.78 5.68
C VAL A 38 10.28 -16.39 5.86
N PRO A 39 8.99 -16.27 6.23
CA PRO A 39 8.36 -14.98 6.45
C PRO A 39 9.08 -14.21 7.57
N LYS A 40 9.27 -12.90 7.37
CA LYS A 40 9.78 -12.01 8.41
C LYS A 40 8.72 -11.88 9.49
N TYR A 41 9.08 -12.19 10.73
CA TYR A 41 8.20 -11.95 11.86
C TYR A 41 7.85 -10.46 11.95
N LYS A 42 6.56 -10.16 12.04
CA LYS A 42 6.05 -8.83 12.33
C LYS A 42 5.49 -8.87 13.75
N PRO A 43 6.03 -8.07 14.69
CA PRO A 43 5.50 -7.99 16.04
C PRO A 43 4.01 -7.64 16.02
N LEU A 44 3.25 -8.24 16.92
CA LEU A 44 1.87 -7.85 17.15
C LEU A 44 1.83 -6.41 17.64
N HIS A 45 1.00 -5.60 17.00
CA HIS A 45 0.80 -4.20 17.39
C HIS A 45 -0.06 -4.17 18.66
N PRO A 46 0.46 -3.74 19.82
CA PRO A 46 -0.23 -3.92 21.10
C PRO A 46 -1.35 -2.88 21.33
N TYR A 47 -1.35 -1.78 20.57
CA TYR A 47 -2.30 -0.69 20.70
C TYR A 47 -3.44 -0.77 19.69
N ALA A 48 -4.55 -0.10 20.02
CA ALA A 48 -5.76 -0.07 19.22
C ALA A 48 -5.52 0.49 17.80
N ILE A 49 -6.21 -0.11 16.83
CA ILE A 49 -6.17 0.32 15.43
C ILE A 49 -7.47 1.07 15.11
N ILE A 50 -7.35 2.32 14.68
CA ILE A 50 -8.46 3.15 14.22
C ILE A 50 -8.59 2.98 12.71
N LYS A 51 -9.81 2.69 12.25
CA LYS A 51 -10.12 2.50 10.84
C LYS A 51 -10.98 3.66 10.35
N LEU A 52 -10.52 4.35 9.32
CA LEU A 52 -11.27 5.45 8.70
C LEU A 52 -11.40 5.20 7.21
N ASP A 53 -12.60 5.42 6.67
CA ASP A 53 -12.88 5.26 5.25
C ASP A 53 -12.96 6.63 4.58
N LYS A 54 -12.31 6.78 3.42
CA LYS A 54 -12.41 7.98 2.58
C LYS A 54 -12.68 7.57 1.14
N THR A 55 -13.65 8.24 0.53
CA THR A 55 -13.99 8.03 -0.87
C THR A 55 -13.38 9.14 -1.70
N PHE A 56 -12.66 8.73 -2.75
CA PHE A 56 -12.02 9.60 -3.72
C PHE A 56 -12.73 9.47 -5.06
N GLU A 57 -12.82 10.58 -5.78
CA GLU A 57 -13.20 10.53 -7.19
C GLU A 57 -11.94 10.26 -8.02
N ILE A 58 -11.95 9.17 -8.78
CA ILE A 58 -10.87 8.82 -9.70
C ILE A 58 -10.91 9.82 -10.85
N GLN A 59 -9.85 10.61 -10.94
CA GLN A 59 -9.55 11.52 -12.03
C GLN A 59 -8.18 11.16 -12.60
N PRO A 60 -7.80 11.63 -13.81
CA PRO A 60 -6.51 11.30 -14.42
C PRO A 60 -5.28 11.54 -13.51
N HIS A 61 -5.38 12.46 -12.55
CA HIS A 61 -4.33 12.78 -11.59
C HIS A 61 -4.55 12.20 -10.18
N THR A 62 -5.67 11.51 -9.95
CA THR A 62 -6.07 10.96 -8.65
C THR A 62 -6.20 9.45 -8.75
N THR A 63 -5.05 8.79 -8.88
CA THR A 63 -4.96 7.32 -8.89
C THR A 63 -4.68 6.79 -7.48
N TYR A 64 -4.94 5.50 -7.28
CA TYR A 64 -4.58 4.81 -6.04
C TYR A 64 -3.10 5.01 -5.68
N THR A 65 -2.20 4.97 -6.66
CA THR A 65 -0.76 5.16 -6.45
C THR A 65 -0.44 6.53 -5.85
N VAL A 66 -1.09 7.59 -6.33
CA VAL A 66 -0.91 8.96 -5.81
C VAL A 66 -1.44 9.07 -4.38
N VAL A 67 -2.64 8.54 -4.12
CA VAL A 67 -3.23 8.55 -2.78
C VAL A 67 -2.35 7.76 -1.81
N ARG A 68 -1.85 6.60 -2.24
CA ARG A 68 -0.94 5.76 -1.46
C ARG A 68 0.34 6.50 -1.08
N GLN A 69 0.99 7.17 -2.05
CA GLN A 69 2.22 7.92 -1.81
C GLN A 69 2.02 9.01 -0.75
N LYS A 70 0.93 9.80 -0.84
CA LYS A 70 0.60 10.82 0.15
C LYS A 70 0.30 10.24 1.52
N ALA A 71 -0.51 9.18 1.56
CA ALA A 71 -0.96 8.56 2.80
C ALA A 71 0.20 7.97 3.61
N PHE A 72 1.17 7.31 2.96
CA PHE A 72 2.33 6.72 3.63
C PHE A 72 3.37 7.75 4.13
N LEU A 73 3.15 9.05 3.93
CA LEU A 73 3.90 10.10 4.65
C LEU A 73 3.56 10.12 6.14
N SER A 74 2.37 9.62 6.52
CA SER A 74 1.96 9.51 7.92
C SER A 74 2.71 8.37 8.61
N LYS A 75 3.32 8.68 9.76
CA LYS A 75 3.95 7.66 10.64
C LYS A 75 2.91 6.79 11.36
N LEU A 76 1.65 7.22 11.41
CA LEU A 76 0.58 6.49 12.07
C LEU A 76 -0.11 5.49 11.13
N LEU A 77 0.05 5.63 9.82
CA LEU A 77 -0.60 4.76 8.85
C LEU A 77 0.11 3.40 8.77
N GLN A 78 -0.63 2.34 9.07
CA GLN A 78 -0.13 0.96 8.99
C GLN A 78 -0.38 0.34 7.62
N LYS A 79 -1.58 0.54 7.08
CA LYS A 79 -1.99 0.01 5.78
C LYS A 79 -3.17 0.77 5.20
N ILE A 80 -3.36 0.59 3.90
CA ILE A 80 -4.52 1.05 3.13
C ILE A 80 -5.14 -0.18 2.48
N GLU A 81 -6.46 -0.23 2.45
CA GLU A 81 -7.22 -1.30 1.81
C GLU A 81 -8.25 -0.70 0.86
N VAL A 82 -8.38 -1.28 -0.34
CA VAL A 82 -9.46 -0.93 -1.26
C VAL A 82 -10.72 -1.62 -0.76
N VAL A 83 -11.73 -0.84 -0.39
CA VAL A 83 -13.01 -1.38 0.09
C VAL A 83 -13.96 -1.55 -1.08
N ILE A 84 -14.14 -0.50 -1.86
CA ILE A 84 -15.10 -0.45 -2.97
C ILE A 84 -14.50 0.35 -4.11
N LEU A 85 -14.69 -0.15 -5.32
CA LEU A 85 -14.53 0.59 -6.56
C LEU A 85 -15.88 0.58 -7.29
N TYR A 86 -16.49 1.74 -7.44
CA TYR A 86 -17.79 1.86 -8.11
C TYR A 86 -17.81 3.11 -8.99
N GLN A 87 -18.02 2.91 -10.30
CA GLN A 87 -17.90 3.98 -11.30
C GLN A 87 -16.54 4.70 -11.14
N ASN A 88 -16.55 6.01 -11.02
CA ASN A 88 -15.34 6.82 -10.78
C ASN A 88 -15.09 7.07 -9.29
N LYS A 89 -15.63 6.23 -8.38
CA LYS A 89 -15.43 6.40 -6.93
C LYS A 89 -14.62 5.25 -6.36
N LEU A 90 -13.52 5.59 -5.71
CA LEU A 90 -12.62 4.69 -5.00
C LEU A 90 -12.73 4.92 -3.50
N THR A 91 -13.29 3.97 -2.77
CA THR A 91 -13.32 4.00 -1.30
C THR A 91 -12.15 3.23 -0.73
N LEU A 92 -11.31 3.92 0.02
CA LEU A 92 -10.15 3.35 0.69
C LEU A 92 -10.34 3.39 2.20
N ARG A 93 -9.96 2.30 2.87
CA ARG A 93 -9.88 2.18 4.32
C ARG A 93 -8.45 2.36 4.79
N PHE A 94 -8.25 3.32 5.67
CA PHE A 94 -6.98 3.66 6.27
C PHE A 94 -6.94 3.10 7.69
N TYR A 95 -5.86 2.39 8.01
CA TYR A 95 -5.64 1.78 9.31
C TYR A 95 -4.56 2.56 10.04
N TYR A 96 -4.95 3.30 11.07
CA TYR A 96 -4.05 4.13 11.87
C TYR A 96 -3.78 3.50 13.24
N SER A 97 -2.52 3.50 13.66
CA SER A 97 -2.11 3.12 15.00
C SER A 97 -0.70 3.63 15.30
N SER A 98 -0.34 3.75 16.58
CA SER A 98 1.02 4.08 17.03
C SER A 98 1.63 2.90 17.78
N PRO A 99 2.91 2.54 17.52
CA PRO A 99 3.57 1.44 18.19
C PRO A 99 3.89 1.72 19.67
N ASP A 100 3.68 2.96 20.14
CA ASP A 100 4.10 3.42 21.48
C ASP A 100 2.91 3.77 22.39
N ARG A 101 1.72 4.03 21.82
CA ARG A 101 0.52 4.40 22.59
C ARG A 101 -0.78 4.19 21.80
N ASN A 102 -1.90 4.20 22.52
CA ASN A 102 -3.20 4.38 21.89
C ASN A 102 -3.29 5.81 21.31
N ILE A 103 -3.77 5.92 20.09
CA ILE A 103 -4.08 7.19 19.43
C ILE A 103 -5.57 7.51 19.56
N THR A 104 -5.94 8.78 19.42
CA THR A 104 -7.35 9.19 19.37
C THR A 104 -7.88 9.25 17.94
N GLU A 105 -9.20 9.27 17.79
CA GLU A 105 -9.85 9.38 16.48
C GLU A 105 -9.51 10.72 15.81
N GLU A 106 -9.40 11.79 16.58
CA GLU A 106 -9.04 13.13 16.12
C GLU A 106 -7.62 13.16 15.56
N GLU A 107 -6.68 12.43 16.17
CA GLU A 107 -5.32 12.30 15.64
C GLU A 107 -5.32 11.57 14.29
N ALA A 108 -6.09 10.47 14.17
CA ALA A 108 -6.23 9.74 12.92
C ALA A 108 -6.91 10.58 11.82
N LYS A 109 -7.95 11.36 12.16
CA LYS A 109 -8.64 12.27 11.23
C LYS A 109 -7.71 13.35 10.71
N LYS A 110 -6.88 13.96 11.56
CA LYS A 110 -5.88 14.95 11.16
C LYS A 110 -4.88 14.40 10.15
N GLU A 111 -4.50 13.13 10.26
CA GLU A 111 -3.63 12.49 9.27
C GLU A 111 -4.36 12.23 7.95
N LEU A 112 -5.64 11.84 8.01
CA LEU A 112 -6.47 11.59 6.83
C LEU A 112 -6.81 12.86 6.03
N GLU A 113 -6.91 14.00 6.71
CA GLU A 113 -7.16 15.31 6.07
C GLU A 113 -5.99 15.81 5.23
N LYS A 114 -4.76 15.37 5.52
CA LYS A 114 -3.56 15.74 4.77
C LYS A 114 -3.46 15.08 3.40
N ILE A 115 -4.31 14.07 3.14
CA ILE A 115 -4.32 13.22 1.95
C ILE A 115 -5.27 13.78 0.89
#